data_AF-A0A917UQD2-F1
#
_entry.id   AF-A0A917UQD2-F1
#
_cell.length_a   1.000
_cell.length_b   1.000
_cell.length_c   1.000
_cell.angle_alpha   90.00
_cell.angle_beta   90.00
_cell.angle_gamma   90.00
#
_symmetry.space_group_name_H-M   'P 1'
#
loop_
_entity.id
_entity.type
_entity.pdbx_description
1 polymer ?
#
loop_
_entity_poly.entity_id
_entity_poly.type
_entity_poly.pdbx_seq_one_letter_code
_entity_poly.pdbx_strand_id
1 'polypeptide(L)'
;MIGLTPPVFKDYGSAYTLKARKLLWKSAWNAALERPFFGWGDETFAYQVFEHLSPDDARNLFRYELNLSPDAQVSYGGFTYYVDDDEKNIHSTGSILYHRAHNIIMDELYSHGFTGLSLFLVIIFSLSWKIYRTSGDFWLITACLLPYAIYLLAWFYVPTVTPLYFILAGIVLANRTKLSRPKEVV
;
A
#
# COMPACT_ATOMS: atom_id res chain seq x y z
N MET A 1 -3.29 -15.58 -40.65
CA MET A 1 -2.30 -15.64 -39.55
C MET A 1 -2.81 -14.68 -38.49
N ILE A 2 -3.49 -15.17 -37.45
CA ILE A 2 -4.02 -14.32 -36.38
C ILE A 2 -2.80 -13.89 -35.58
N GLY A 3 -2.30 -12.69 -35.85
CA GLY A 3 -1.13 -12.11 -35.19
C GLY A 3 -1.50 -11.77 -33.75
N LEU A 4 -1.43 -12.75 -32.86
CA LEU A 4 -1.47 -12.49 -31.43
C LEU A 4 -0.18 -11.72 -31.11
N THR A 5 -0.33 -10.46 -30.75
CA THR A 5 0.77 -9.67 -30.19
C THR A 5 1.32 -10.42 -28.96
N PRO A 6 2.64 -10.50 -28.80
CA PRO A 6 3.22 -11.14 -27.63
C PRO A 6 2.70 -10.45 -26.37
N PRO A 7 2.50 -11.20 -25.26
CA PRO A 7 2.05 -10.61 -24.01
C PRO A 7 3.03 -9.52 -23.59
N VAL A 8 2.53 -8.29 -23.50
CA VAL A 8 3.29 -7.16 -22.96
C VAL A 8 3.36 -7.37 -21.45
N PHE A 9 4.54 -7.76 -20.95
CA PHE A 9 4.78 -7.78 -19.51
C PHE A 9 4.74 -6.35 -19.00
N LYS A 10 3.98 -6.12 -17.92
CA LYS A 10 3.80 -4.80 -17.30
C LYS A 10 5.17 -4.17 -17.05
N ASP A 11 5.42 -3.03 -17.68
CA ASP A 11 6.49 -2.14 -17.27
C ASP A 11 6.11 -1.62 -15.88
N TYR A 12 6.91 -1.98 -14.87
CA TYR A 12 6.69 -1.55 -13.48
C TYR A 12 6.74 -0.01 -13.33
N GLY A 13 7.04 0.74 -14.40
CA GLY A 13 6.94 2.19 -14.51
C GLY A 13 5.53 2.78 -14.37
N SER A 14 4.44 2.02 -14.53
CA SER A 14 3.08 2.61 -14.63
C SER A 14 2.21 2.59 -13.36
N ALA A 15 2.67 1.96 -12.27
CA ALA A 15 1.90 1.79 -11.02
C ALA A 15 1.94 2.98 -10.03
N TYR A 16 2.38 4.17 -10.45
CA TYR A 16 2.75 5.25 -9.51
C TYR A 16 1.75 6.40 -9.37
N THR A 17 0.66 6.42 -10.13
CA THR A 17 -0.26 7.56 -10.01
C THR A 17 -1.10 7.46 -8.73
N LEU A 18 -1.19 8.56 -7.99
CA LEU A 18 -2.09 8.68 -6.83
C LEU A 18 -3.55 8.37 -7.20
N LYS A 19 -3.92 8.55 -8.47
CA LYS A 19 -5.26 8.23 -9.00
C LYS A 19 -5.52 6.72 -8.98
N ALA A 20 -4.61 5.90 -9.50
CA ALA A 20 -4.73 4.44 -9.43
C ALA A 20 -4.81 3.96 -7.97
N ARG A 21 -3.95 4.48 -7.09
CA ARG A 21 -3.96 4.13 -5.66
C ARG A 21 -5.27 4.44 -4.97
N LYS A 22 -5.89 5.59 -5.25
CA LYS A 22 -7.22 5.91 -4.70
C LYS A 22 -8.28 4.88 -5.09
N LEU A 23 -8.22 4.33 -6.30
CA LEU A 23 -9.12 3.26 -6.73
C LEU A 23 -8.80 1.94 -6.02
N LEU A 24 -7.53 1.60 -5.83
CA LEU A 24 -7.13 0.43 -5.02
C LEU A 24 -7.63 0.55 -3.57
N TRP A 25 -7.50 1.73 -2.96
CA TRP A 25 -8.01 1.99 -1.61
C TRP A 25 -9.54 1.90 -1.55
N LYS A 26 -10.23 2.41 -2.58
CA LYS A 26 -11.68 2.28 -2.71
C LYS A 26 -12.11 0.81 -2.79
N SER A 27 -11.41 0.00 -3.58
CA SER A 27 -11.63 -1.44 -3.68
C SER A 27 -11.44 -2.14 -2.33
N ALA A 28 -10.30 -1.92 -1.66
CA ALA A 28 -10.01 -2.47 -0.34
C ALA A 28 -11.06 -2.07 0.71
N TRP A 29 -11.49 -0.80 0.70
CA TRP A 29 -12.55 -0.31 1.58
C TRP A 29 -13.89 -1.00 1.31
N ASN A 30 -14.32 -1.08 0.05
CA ASN A 30 -15.56 -1.76 -0.32
C ASN A 30 -15.55 -3.24 0.08
N ALA A 31 -14.44 -3.93 -0.17
CA ALA A 31 -14.24 -5.32 0.25
C ALA A 31 -14.33 -5.47 1.79
N ALA A 32 -13.74 -4.54 2.55
CA ALA A 32 -13.84 -4.53 4.00
C ALA A 32 -15.28 -4.32 4.48
N LEU A 33 -16.09 -3.52 3.78
CA LEU A 33 -17.52 -3.36 4.10
C LEU A 33 -18.33 -4.64 3.85
N GLU A 34 -17.93 -5.45 2.86
CA GLU A 34 -18.56 -6.75 2.59
C GLU A 34 -18.20 -7.81 3.65
N ARG A 35 -16.97 -7.78 4.18
CA ARG A 35 -16.50 -8.70 5.24
C ARG A 35 -15.88 -7.94 6.43
N PRO A 36 -16.70 -7.28 7.25
CA PRO A 36 -16.21 -6.31 8.23
C PRO A 36 -15.40 -6.90 9.38
N PHE A 37 -15.63 -8.15 9.78
CA PHE A 37 -15.00 -8.68 10.99
C PHE A 37 -13.64 -9.34 10.73
N PHE A 38 -13.51 -10.10 9.66
CA PHE A 38 -12.34 -10.95 9.42
C PHE A 38 -11.70 -10.74 8.05
N GLY A 39 -12.24 -9.82 7.24
CA GLY A 39 -11.71 -9.52 5.93
C GLY A 39 -11.74 -10.70 4.96
N TRP A 40 -10.81 -10.68 4.01
CA TRP A 40 -10.70 -11.65 2.91
C TRP A 40 -9.46 -12.53 3.00
N GLY A 41 -8.58 -12.28 3.98
CA GLY A 41 -7.30 -12.96 4.15
C GLY A 41 -6.19 -12.36 3.30
N ASP A 42 -4.95 -12.62 3.70
CA ASP A 42 -3.77 -12.14 2.99
C ASP A 42 -3.64 -12.77 1.59
N GLU A 43 -2.96 -12.06 0.69
CA GLU A 43 -2.63 -12.50 -0.68
C GLU A 43 -3.82 -12.73 -1.64
N THR A 44 -5.05 -12.50 -1.18
CA THR A 44 -6.25 -12.63 -2.01
C THR A 44 -6.56 -11.37 -2.82
N PHE A 45 -5.98 -10.22 -2.43
CA PHE A 45 -6.27 -8.91 -3.04
C PHE A 45 -6.08 -8.91 -4.55
N ALA A 46 -5.03 -9.58 -5.05
CA ALA A 46 -4.68 -9.62 -6.47
C ALA A 46 -5.80 -10.12 -7.39
N TYR A 47 -6.67 -10.98 -6.86
CA TYR A 47 -7.75 -11.58 -7.62
C TYR A 47 -9.08 -10.82 -7.45
N GLN A 48 -9.22 -10.06 -6.36
CA GLN A 48 -10.49 -9.46 -5.97
C GLN A 48 -10.59 -7.96 -6.18
N VAL A 49 -9.49 -7.26 -6.49
CA VAL A 49 -9.50 -5.79 -6.66
C VAL A 49 -10.64 -5.31 -7.56
N PHE A 50 -10.82 -5.97 -8.69
CA PHE A 50 -11.80 -5.57 -9.70
C PHE A 50 -13.24 -5.99 -9.36
N GLU A 51 -13.43 -6.95 -8.46
CA GLU A 51 -14.76 -7.40 -8.01
C GLU A 51 -15.40 -6.35 -7.10
N HIS A 52 -14.60 -5.59 -6.37
CA HIS A 52 -15.06 -4.56 -5.42
C HIS A 52 -15.04 -3.14 -6.00
N LEU A 53 -14.87 -3.00 -7.32
CA LEU A 53 -14.94 -1.72 -8.03
C LEU A 53 -16.20 -1.64 -8.90
N SER A 54 -16.70 -0.41 -9.07
CA SER A 54 -17.70 -0.17 -10.11
C SER A 54 -17.08 -0.39 -11.50
N PRO A 55 -17.88 -0.71 -12.53
CA PRO A 55 -17.35 -0.89 -13.87
C PRO A 55 -16.56 0.29 -14.42
N ASP A 56 -16.97 1.52 -14.08
CA ASP A 56 -16.24 2.73 -14.48
C ASP A 56 -14.92 2.90 -13.73
N ASP A 57 -14.91 2.63 -12.42
CA ASP A 57 -13.67 2.67 -11.64
C ASP A 57 -12.67 1.62 -12.11
N ALA A 58 -13.12 0.40 -12.41
CA ALA A 58 -12.26 -0.66 -12.94
C ALA A 58 -11.65 -0.27 -14.29
N ARG A 59 -12.45 0.26 -15.22
CA ARG A 59 -11.94 0.80 -16.50
C ARG A 59 -10.94 1.94 -16.28
N ASN A 60 -11.23 2.86 -15.37
CA ASN A 60 -10.33 3.96 -15.05
C ASN A 60 -9.02 3.49 -14.42
N LEU A 61 -9.04 2.43 -13.60
CA LEU A 61 -7.85 1.82 -13.05
C LEU A 61 -6.95 1.28 -14.17
N PHE A 62 -7.50 0.52 -15.13
CA PHE A 62 -6.77 0.07 -16.31
C PHE A 62 -6.20 1.25 -17.12
N ARG A 63 -7.00 2.31 -17.36
CA ARG A 63 -6.51 3.51 -18.07
C ARG A 63 -5.32 4.16 -17.37
N TYR A 64 -5.38 4.32 -16.05
CA TYR A 64 -4.28 4.91 -15.29
C TYR A 64 -3.02 4.06 -15.29
N GLU A 65 -3.17 2.74 -15.33
CA GLU A 65 -2.07 1.78 -15.20
C GLU A 65 -1.45 1.38 -16.52
N LEU A 66 -2.16 1.58 -17.62
CA LEU A 66 -1.66 1.39 -18.97
C LEU A 66 -1.36 2.73 -19.65
N ASN A 67 -1.51 3.85 -18.91
CA ASN A 67 -1.35 5.21 -19.40
C ASN A 67 -2.14 5.46 -20.71
N LEU A 68 -3.38 4.98 -20.74
CA LEU A 68 -4.27 5.10 -21.90
C LEU A 68 -4.90 6.49 -21.97
N SER A 69 -5.36 6.87 -23.16
CA SER A 69 -6.16 8.06 -23.35
C SER A 69 -7.55 7.95 -22.68
N PRO A 70 -8.19 9.09 -22.31
CA PRO A 70 -9.45 9.07 -21.56
C PRO A 70 -10.61 8.38 -22.29
N ASP A 71 -10.59 8.43 -23.61
CA ASP A 71 -11.56 7.85 -24.55
C ASP A 71 -11.23 6.42 -24.98
N ALA A 72 -10.07 5.90 -24.59
CA ALA A 72 -9.68 4.52 -24.87
C ALA A 72 -10.76 3.53 -24.39
N GLN A 73 -11.08 2.58 -25.26
CA GLN A 73 -12.05 1.53 -24.96
C GLN A 73 -11.36 0.46 -24.13
N VAL A 74 -11.97 0.13 -22.99
CA VAL A 74 -11.44 -0.87 -22.06
C VAL A 74 -12.54 -1.87 -21.77
N SER A 75 -12.33 -3.10 -22.22
CA SER A 75 -13.14 -4.27 -21.85
C SER A 75 -12.34 -5.15 -20.89
N TYR A 76 -12.98 -5.68 -19.85
CA TYR A 76 -12.27 -6.46 -18.84
C TYR A 76 -13.13 -7.57 -18.24
N GLY A 77 -12.46 -8.57 -17.68
CA GLY A 77 -13.05 -9.64 -16.88
C GLY A 77 -12.10 -9.98 -15.73
N GLY A 78 -12.47 -9.56 -14.51
CA GLY A 78 -11.56 -9.62 -13.36
C GLY A 78 -10.28 -8.82 -13.63
N PHE A 79 -9.13 -9.47 -13.48
CA PHE A 79 -7.81 -8.87 -13.70
C PHE A 79 -7.33 -8.89 -15.16
N THR A 80 -8.08 -9.51 -16.08
CA THR A 80 -7.75 -9.61 -17.50
C THR A 80 -8.45 -8.50 -18.30
N TYR A 81 -7.75 -7.94 -19.29
CA TYR A 81 -8.26 -6.83 -20.10
C TYR A 81 -8.02 -7.01 -21.61
N TYR A 82 -8.84 -6.29 -22.38
CA TYR A 82 -8.63 -5.91 -23.77
C TYR A 82 -8.76 -4.39 -23.89
N VAL A 83 -7.77 -3.75 -24.50
CA VAL A 83 -7.74 -2.30 -24.68
C VAL A 83 -7.58 -1.96 -26.16
N ASP A 84 -8.26 -0.89 -26.53
CA ASP A 84 -8.24 -0.30 -27.86
C ASP A 84 -8.15 1.23 -27.70
N ASP A 85 -6.99 1.78 -28.02
CA ASP A 85 -6.64 3.20 -27.92
C ASP A 85 -6.09 3.69 -29.26
N ASP A 86 -6.99 4.19 -30.11
CA ASP A 86 -6.68 4.68 -31.45
C ASP A 86 -5.73 5.89 -31.42
N GLU A 87 -5.83 6.76 -30.41
CA GLU A 87 -4.99 7.97 -30.29
C GLU A 87 -3.52 7.59 -30.12
N LYS A 88 -3.25 6.56 -29.32
CA LYS A 88 -1.89 6.07 -29.05
C LYS A 88 -1.49 4.88 -29.91
N ASN A 89 -2.39 4.40 -30.78
CA ASN A 89 -2.21 3.19 -31.58
C ASN A 89 -1.85 1.96 -30.72
N ILE A 90 -2.56 1.79 -29.59
CA ILE A 90 -2.37 0.68 -28.66
C ILE A 90 -3.57 -0.26 -28.75
N HIS A 91 -3.33 -1.46 -29.25
CA HIS A 91 -4.30 -2.57 -29.23
C HIS A 91 -3.65 -3.75 -28.52
N SER A 92 -4.09 -4.06 -27.31
CA SER A 92 -3.44 -5.10 -26.50
C SER A 92 -4.41 -5.86 -25.61
N THR A 93 -4.01 -7.08 -25.28
CA THR A 93 -4.61 -7.88 -24.21
C THR A 93 -3.58 -8.11 -23.13
N GLY A 94 -4.03 -8.28 -21.90
CA GLY A 94 -3.11 -8.54 -20.80
C GLY A 94 -3.82 -8.82 -19.49
N SER A 95 -3.04 -8.80 -18.42
CA SER A 95 -3.55 -8.97 -17.06
C SER A 95 -2.78 -8.07 -16.10
N ILE A 96 -3.50 -7.48 -15.14
CA ILE A 96 -2.91 -6.64 -14.09
C ILE A 96 -3.26 -7.23 -12.74
N LEU A 97 -2.24 -7.70 -12.03
CA LEU A 97 -2.39 -8.24 -10.67
C LEU A 97 -1.87 -7.23 -9.65
N TYR A 98 -2.66 -7.01 -8.60
CA TYR A 98 -2.32 -6.13 -7.49
C TYR A 98 -2.13 -6.94 -6.21
N HIS A 99 -0.89 -7.16 -5.79
CA HIS A 99 -0.68 -7.89 -4.55
C HIS A 99 -1.23 -7.18 -3.31
N ARG A 100 -1.33 -5.84 -3.35
CA ARG A 100 -1.73 -4.99 -2.20
C ARG A 100 -2.43 -3.71 -2.64
N ALA A 101 -3.16 -3.07 -1.72
CA ALA A 101 -3.73 -1.75 -1.91
C ALA A 101 -2.69 -0.63 -1.74
N HIS A 102 -1.48 -0.97 -1.27
CA HIS A 102 -0.36 -0.06 -1.07
C HIS A 102 -0.66 1.05 -0.05
N ASN A 103 -1.39 0.70 1.00
CA ASN A 103 -1.64 1.51 2.18
C ASN A 103 -1.89 0.53 3.33
N ILE A 104 -1.05 0.59 4.37
CA ILE A 104 -1.11 -0.38 5.47
C ILE A 104 -2.48 -0.47 6.15
N ILE A 105 -3.22 0.63 6.24
CA ILE A 105 -4.56 0.64 6.85
C ILE A 105 -5.56 -0.06 5.93
N MET A 106 -5.46 0.18 4.62
CA MET A 106 -6.33 -0.46 3.63
C MET A 106 -6.00 -1.94 3.46
N ASP A 107 -4.71 -2.29 3.49
CA ASP A 107 -4.25 -3.68 3.47
C ASP A 107 -4.78 -4.43 4.70
N GLU A 108 -4.65 -3.86 5.90
CA GLU A 108 -5.14 -4.48 7.15
C GLU A 108 -6.67 -4.61 7.17
N LEU A 109 -7.39 -3.55 6.73
CA LEU A 109 -8.85 -3.59 6.61
C LEU A 109 -9.32 -4.66 5.61
N TYR A 110 -8.65 -4.77 4.46
CA TYR A 110 -8.98 -5.78 3.47
C TYR A 110 -8.72 -7.19 4.00
N SER A 111 -7.50 -7.45 4.48
CA SER A 111 -7.08 -8.80 4.89
C SER A 111 -7.82 -9.28 6.12
N HIS A 112 -8.00 -8.42 7.14
CA HIS A 112 -8.41 -8.82 8.48
C HIS A 112 -9.65 -8.08 9.01
N GLY A 113 -10.24 -7.19 8.21
CA GLY A 113 -11.40 -6.40 8.60
C GLY A 113 -11.09 -5.40 9.73
N PHE A 114 -12.17 -4.91 10.35
CA PHE A 114 -12.09 -4.00 11.49
C PHE A 114 -11.52 -4.68 12.75
N THR A 115 -11.57 -6.01 12.87
CA THR A 115 -10.96 -6.70 14.00
C THR A 115 -9.44 -6.59 13.94
N GLY A 116 -8.84 -6.93 12.80
CA GLY A 116 -7.40 -6.80 12.59
C GLY A 116 -6.94 -5.36 12.75
N LEU A 117 -7.64 -4.41 12.10
CA LEU A 117 -7.33 -2.98 12.24
C LEU A 117 -7.40 -2.52 13.71
N SER A 118 -8.42 -2.93 14.46
CA SER A 118 -8.56 -2.54 15.87
C SER A 118 -7.40 -3.06 16.71
N LEU A 119 -7.01 -4.33 16.52
CA LEU A 119 -5.85 -4.91 17.21
C LEU A 119 -4.55 -4.19 16.84
N PHE A 120 -4.36 -3.90 15.55
CA PHE A 120 -3.22 -3.13 15.05
C PHE A 120 -3.13 -1.74 15.72
N LEU A 121 -4.25 -1.02 15.79
CA LEU A 121 -4.32 0.29 16.44
C LEU A 121 -4.10 0.22 17.96
N VAL A 122 -4.63 -0.81 18.63
CA VAL A 122 -4.38 -1.04 20.06
C VAL A 122 -2.90 -1.28 20.33
N ILE A 123 -2.20 -2.02 19.47
CA ILE A 123 -0.75 -2.25 19.59
C ILE A 123 0.00 -0.93 19.44
N ILE A 124 -0.27 -0.16 18.38
CA ILE A 124 0.35 1.15 18.17
C ILE A 124 0.12 2.06 19.37
N PHE A 125 -1.14 2.19 19.80
CA PHE A 125 -1.52 3.02 20.94
C PHE A 125 -0.79 2.59 22.22
N SER A 126 -0.78 1.29 22.53
CA SER A 126 -0.15 0.76 23.74
C SER A 126 1.35 1.01 23.76
N LEU A 127 2.03 0.87 22.61
CA LEU A 127 3.46 1.16 22.47
C LEU A 127 3.75 2.65 22.59
N SER A 128 3.00 3.50 21.87
CA SER A 128 3.14 4.96 21.96
C SER A 128 2.86 5.46 23.38
N TRP A 129 1.84 4.93 24.05
CA TRP A 129 1.49 5.25 25.42
C TRP A 129 2.60 4.85 26.40
N LYS A 130 3.15 3.64 26.26
CA LYS A 130 4.28 3.18 27.06
C LYS A 130 5.48 4.10 26.87
N ILE A 131 5.87 4.39 25.62
CA ILE A 131 6.99 5.29 25.31
C ILE A 131 6.74 6.67 25.92
N TYR A 132 5.54 7.22 25.78
CA TYR A 132 5.17 8.51 26.37
C TYR A 132 5.32 8.53 27.90
N ARG A 133 4.92 7.45 28.58
CA ARG A 133 4.96 7.37 30.05
C ARG A 133 6.34 7.04 30.60
N THR A 134 7.19 6.34 29.85
CA THR A 134 8.49 5.85 30.33
C THR A 134 9.69 6.59 29.74
N SER A 135 9.53 7.32 28.64
CA SER A 135 10.61 7.99 27.93
C SER A 135 10.43 9.51 27.89
N GLY A 136 11.47 10.25 28.25
CA GLY A 136 11.54 11.69 27.98
C GLY A 136 11.74 12.03 26.48
N ASP A 137 11.97 11.02 25.64
CA ASP A 137 12.25 11.18 24.19
C ASP A 137 11.04 10.90 23.31
N PHE A 138 9.83 10.82 23.85
CA PHE A 138 8.63 10.50 23.07
C PHE A 138 8.53 11.29 21.76
N TRP A 139 8.77 12.61 21.82
CA TRP A 139 8.72 13.48 20.66
C TRP A 139 9.83 13.20 19.64
N LEU A 140 11.05 12.88 20.10
CA LEU A 140 12.16 12.53 19.21
C LEU A 140 11.90 11.19 18.52
N ILE A 141 11.46 10.19 19.28
CA ILE A 141 11.10 8.87 18.74
C ILE A 141 9.94 9.02 17.75
N THR A 142 8.94 9.84 18.04
CA THR A 142 7.81 10.09 17.13
C THR A 142 8.25 10.83 15.86
N ALA A 143 9.14 11.82 15.98
CA ALA A 143 9.70 12.54 14.83
C ALA A 143 10.51 11.60 13.93
N CYS A 144 11.25 10.64 14.52
CA CYS A 144 11.84 9.53 13.78
C CYS A 144 10.73 8.68 13.18
N LEU A 145 9.74 8.21 13.97
CA LEU A 145 8.46 7.54 13.64
C LEU A 145 7.86 7.90 12.28
N LEU A 146 7.64 9.20 12.16
CA LEU A 146 6.63 9.77 11.30
C LEU A 146 6.91 9.58 9.80
N PRO A 147 8.13 9.80 9.27
CA PRO A 147 8.43 9.49 7.87
C PRO A 147 8.12 8.05 7.46
N TYR A 148 8.42 7.07 8.32
CA TYR A 148 8.11 5.67 8.01
C TYR A 148 6.60 5.39 8.08
N ALA A 149 5.88 6.00 9.02
CA ALA A 149 4.42 5.92 9.06
C ALA A 149 3.78 6.53 7.79
N ILE A 150 4.23 7.71 7.36
CA ILE A 150 3.79 8.36 6.11
C ILE A 150 4.11 7.47 4.91
N TYR A 151 5.30 6.87 4.88
CA TYR A 151 5.68 5.90 3.87
C TYR A 151 4.71 4.71 3.84
N LEU A 152 4.37 4.10 4.98
CA LEU A 152 3.45 2.96 5.02
C LEU A 152 2.01 3.32 4.59
N LEU A 153 1.58 4.56 4.83
CA LEU A 153 0.25 5.04 4.41
C LEU A 153 0.15 5.28 2.91
N ALA A 154 1.25 5.67 2.27
CA ALA A 154 1.24 6.03 0.85
C ALA A 154 2.10 5.12 -0.03
N TRP A 155 2.76 4.12 0.56
CA TRP A 155 3.72 3.14 0.02
C TRP A 155 4.38 3.58 -1.28
N PHE A 156 5.04 4.73 -1.28
CA PHE A 156 5.80 5.22 -2.43
C PHE A 156 7.01 4.30 -2.67
N TYR A 157 7.55 4.25 -3.90
CA TYR A 157 8.82 3.58 -4.14
C TYR A 157 9.93 4.40 -3.49
N VAL A 158 10.40 3.97 -2.33
CA VAL A 158 11.59 4.51 -1.68
C VAL A 158 12.58 3.36 -1.58
N PRO A 159 13.81 3.50 -2.10
CA PRO A 159 14.78 2.42 -2.11
C PRO A 159 15.07 1.97 -0.67
N THR A 160 14.63 0.75 -0.31
CA THR A 160 15.16 -0.07 0.80
C THR A 160 15.63 0.68 2.06
N VAL A 161 14.83 1.64 2.56
CA VAL A 161 15.20 2.47 3.74
C VAL A 161 14.73 1.89 5.06
N THR A 162 13.86 0.87 5.06
CA THR A 162 13.33 0.26 6.29
C THR A 162 14.43 -0.26 7.24
N PRO A 163 15.49 -0.96 6.78
CA PRO A 163 16.59 -1.36 7.65
C PRO A 163 17.40 -0.17 8.17
N LEU A 164 17.70 0.83 7.33
CA LEU A 164 18.44 2.04 7.72
C LEU A 164 17.70 2.82 8.80
N TYR A 165 16.38 2.86 8.67
CA TYR A 165 15.49 3.49 9.62
C TYR A 165 15.52 2.81 11.00
N PHE A 166 15.42 1.48 11.05
CA PHE A 166 15.56 0.73 12.30
C PHE A 166 16.95 0.85 12.93
N ILE A 167 18.00 0.93 12.11
CA ILE A 167 19.38 1.17 12.57
C ILE A 167 19.48 2.54 13.24
N LEU A 168 18.95 3.60 12.62
CA LEU A 168 18.99 4.95 13.18
C LEU A 168 18.19 5.06 14.50
N ALA A 169 16.99 4.47 14.54
CA ALA A 169 16.20 4.39 15.77
C ALA A 169 16.94 3.62 16.88
N GLY A 170 17.57 2.50 16.53
CA GLY A 170 18.39 1.70 17.46
C GLY A 170 19.59 2.47 18.02
N ILE A 171 20.28 3.27 17.19
CA ILE A 171 21.42 4.10 17.60
C ILE A 171 20.98 5.19 18.59
N VAL A 172 19.84 5.85 18.33
CA VAL A 172 19.29 6.89 19.23
C VAL A 172 18.96 6.29 20.59
N LEU A 173 18.32 5.12 20.62
CA LEU A 173 17.97 4.43 21.87
C LEU A 173 19.21 3.93 22.63
N ALA A 174 20.22 3.39 21.92
CA ALA A 174 21.43 2.89 22.54
C ALA A 174 22.26 4.00 23.21
N ASN A 175 22.36 5.18 22.60
CA ASN A 175 23.17 6.29 23.13
C ASN A 175 22.62 6.92 24.42
N ARG A 176 21.33 6.76 24.73
CA ARG A 176 20.72 7.21 26.00
C ARG A 176 21.15 6.39 27.22
N THR A 177 21.38 5.09 27.06
CA THR A 177 21.80 4.20 28.17
C THR A 177 23.21 4.52 28.70
N LYS A 178 24.06 5.12 27.88
CA LYS A 178 25.43 5.51 28.28
C LYS A 178 25.49 6.85 29.02
N LEU A 179 24.59 7.80 28.73
CA LEU A 179 24.60 9.15 29.32
C LEU A 179 23.91 9.22 30.69
N SER A 180 23.11 8.22 31.05
CA SER A 180 22.34 8.17 32.29
C SER A 180 23.01 7.37 33.42
N ARG A 181 24.17 6.76 33.18
CA ARG A 181 24.99 6.23 34.28
C ARG A 181 25.65 7.40 35.01
N PRO A 182 25.38 7.62 36.30
CA PRO A 182 26.22 8.52 37.09
C PRO A 182 27.66 8.06 36.94
N LYS A 183 28.60 8.98 36.71
CA LYS A 183 29.99 8.66 36.98
C LYS A 183 30.04 8.32 38.47
N GLU A 184 30.29 7.06 38.80
CA GLU A 184 30.73 6.73 40.15
C GLU A 184 31.96 7.60 40.42
N VAL A 185 31.78 8.55 41.31
CA VAL A 185 32.87 9.40 41.80
C VAL A 185 33.67 8.48 42.71
N VAL A 186 34.80 7.99 42.19
CA VAL A 186 35.86 7.35 42.97
C VAL A 186 36.68 8.42 43.66
#